data_AF-A0A1X7UVM5-F1
#
_entry.id   AF-A0A1X7UVM5-F1
#
_cell.length_a   1.000
_cell.length_b   1.000
_cell.length_c   1.000
_cell.angle_alpha   90.00
_cell.angle_beta   90.00
_cell.angle_gamma   90.00
#
_symmetry.space_group_name_H-M   'P 1'
#
loop_
_entity.id
_entity.type
_entity.pdbx_description
1 polymer ?
#
loop_
_entity_poly.entity_id
_entity_poly.type
_entity_poly.pdbx_seq_one_letter_code
_entity_poly.pdbx_strand_id
1 'polypeptide(L)' 'MTESVEYLGHLITAEGLMPTPKQVEAVLKFSRLSSDPAVRQFVGLTSYKRRFIDQFAKVAAPLHALTWKNIPFSWSED' A
#
# COMPACT_ATOMS: atom_id res chain seq x y z
N MET A 1 25.98 -14.01 -12.31
CA MET A 1 25.07 -14.56 -11.27
C MET A 1 23.96 -13.53 -11.11
N THR A 2 22.69 -13.93 -11.15
CA THR A 2 21.58 -12.99 -10.89
C THR A 2 21.54 -12.68 -9.40
N GLU A 3 21.76 -11.42 -9.04
CA GLU A 3 21.78 -10.91 -7.66
C GLU A 3 20.38 -10.95 -7.00
N SER A 4 19.33 -11.16 -7.81
CA SER A 4 17.94 -11.22 -7.36
C SER A 4 17.08 -12.10 -8.27
N VAL A 5 16.05 -12.74 -7.72
CA VAL A 5 15.03 -13.52 -8.45
C VAL A 5 13.63 -13.04 -8.12
N GLU A 6 12.78 -12.83 -9.12
CA GLU A 6 11.35 -12.54 -8.91
C GLU A 6 10.56 -13.85 -8.74
N TYR A 7 9.86 -14.00 -7.62
CA TYR A 7 9.04 -15.17 -7.31
C TYR A 7 7.76 -14.76 -6.57
N LEU A 8 6.60 -15.18 -7.09
CA LEU A 8 5.27 -14.88 -6.52
C LEU A 8 5.07 -13.39 -6.18
N GLY A 9 5.57 -12.50 -7.04
CA GLY A 9 5.48 -11.06 -6.84
C GLY A 9 6.40 -10.51 -5.74
N HIS A 10 7.46 -11.23 -5.38
CA HIS A 10 8.50 -10.73 -4.49
C HIS A 10 9.86 -10.83 -5.16
N LEU A 11 10.73 -9.87 -4.86
CA LEU A 11 12.12 -9.91 -5.25
C LEU A 11 12.93 -10.57 -4.12
N ILE A 12 13.50 -11.74 -4.39
CA ILE A 12 14.32 -12.48 -3.44
C ILE A 12 15.79 -12.14 -3.73
N THR A 13 16.49 -11.59 -2.75
CA THR A 13 17.91 -11.23 -2.80
C THR A 13 18.68 -11.90 -1.66
N ALA A 14 20.00 -11.79 -1.65
CA ALA A 14 20.84 -12.29 -0.54
C ALA A 14 20.50 -11.61 0.81
N GLU A 15 19.99 -10.39 0.77
CA GLU A 15 19.61 -9.59 1.94
C GLU A 15 18.19 -9.91 2.44
N GLY A 16 17.41 -10.64 1.65
CA GLY A 16 16.10 -11.12 2.03
C GLY A 16 15.05 -10.89 0.95
N LEU A 17 13.87 -10.47 1.38
CA LEU A 17 12.67 -10.41 0.55
C LEU A 17 12.26 -8.94 0.40
N MET A 18 12.08 -8.50 -0.83
CA MET A 18 11.76 -7.13 -1.18
C MET A 18 10.51 -7.06 -2.07
N PRO A 19 9.76 -5.95 -2.04
CA PRO A 19 8.69 -5.71 -3.01
C PRO A 19 9.28 -5.56 -4.41
N THR A 20 8.57 -6.03 -5.43
CA THR A 20 9.03 -5.86 -6.81
C THR A 20 8.86 -4.40 -7.27
N PRO A 21 9.67 -3.91 -8.21
CA PRO A 21 9.52 -2.55 -8.76
C PRO A 21 8.10 -2.26 -9.25
N LYS A 22 7.44 -3.26 -9.86
CA LYS A 22 6.04 -3.17 -10.32
C LYS A 22 5.05 -2.92 -9.18
N GLN A 23 5.26 -3.55 -8.02
CA GLN A 23 4.40 -3.35 -6.86
C GLN A 23 4.57 -1.95 -6.27
N VAL A 24 5.80 -1.44 -6.23
CA VAL A 24 6.11 -0.08 -5.77
C VAL A 24 5.49 0.93 -6.74
N GLU A 25 5.68 0.73 -8.04
CA GLU A 25 5.13 1.57 -9.10
C GLU A 25 3.59 1.62 -9.05
N ALA A 26 2.92 0.49 -8.80
CA ALA A 26 1.46 0.46 -8.67
C ALA A 26 0.94 1.31 -7.49
N VAL A 27 1.70 1.40 -6.40
CA VAL A 27 1.36 2.26 -5.25
C VAL A 27 1.64 3.73 -5.58
N LEU A 28 2.79 4.02 -6.21
CA LEU A 28 3.18 5.39 -6.59
C LEU A 28 2.26 6.00 -7.67
N LYS A 29 1.80 5.19 -8.62
CA LYS A 29 0.89 5.61 -9.70
C LYS A 29 -0.59 5.52 -9.30
N PHE A 30 -0.90 5.15 -8.06
CA PHE A 30 -2.28 5.07 -7.62
C PHE A 30 -2.93 6.46 -7.72
N SER A 31 -4.15 6.51 -8.26
CA SER A 31 -4.87 7.77 -8.44
C SER A 31 -5.19 8.44 -7.10
N ARG A 32 -5.40 9.76 -7.13
CA ARG A 32 -5.73 10.52 -5.92
C ARG A 32 -6.91 9.90 -5.19
N LEU A 33 -6.77 9.76 -3.87
CA LEU A 33 -7.79 9.24 -2.97
C LEU A 33 -8.92 10.26 -2.83
N SER A 34 -9.91 10.20 -3.74
CA SER A 34 -11.00 11.17 -3.85
C SER A 34 -12.36 10.64 -3.36
N SER A 35 -12.43 9.39 -2.91
CA SER A 35 -13.68 8.75 -2.48
C SER A 35 -13.44 7.56 -1.55
N ASP A 36 -14.44 7.16 -0.76
CA ASP A 36 -14.39 5.96 0.09
C ASP A 36 -13.99 4.68 -0.70
N PRO A 37 -14.56 4.39 -1.89
CA PRO A 37 -14.13 3.24 -2.68
C PRO A 37 -12.65 3.28 -3.09
N ALA A 38 -12.14 4.46 -3.47
CA ALA A 38 -10.73 4.65 -3.83
C ALA A 38 -9.81 4.40 -2.63
N VAL A 39 -10.20 4.87 -1.43
CA VAL A 39 -9.46 4.59 -0.19
C VAL A 39 -9.45 3.11 0.14
N ARG A 40 -10.60 2.42 0.06
CA ARG A 40 -10.66 0.97 0.28
C ARG A 40 -9.77 0.20 -0.70
N GLN A 41 -9.78 0.60 -1.97
CA GLN A 41 -8.95 -0.01 -3.01
C GLN A 41 -7.46 0.19 -2.71
N PHE A 42 -7.06 1.39 -2.30
CA PHE A 42 -5.67 1.68 -1.95
C PHE A 42 -5.19 0.93 -0.71
N VAL A 43 -6.00 0.91 0.34
CA VAL A 43 -5.70 0.14 1.56
C VAL A 43 -5.60 -1.35 1.23
N GLY A 44 -6.50 -1.87 0.39
CA GLY A 44 -6.42 -3.24 -0.12
C GLY A 44 -5.12 -3.50 -0.87
N LEU A 45 -4.75 -2.62 -1.80
CA LEU A 45 -3.52 -2.72 -2.59
C LEU A 45 -2.27 -2.74 -1.70
N THR A 46 -2.20 -1.88 -0.69
CA THR A 46 -1.04 -1.71 0.19
C THR A 46 -0.97 -2.78 1.29
N SER A 47 -2.09 -3.38 1.69
CA SER A 47 -2.16 -4.37 2.77
C SER A 47 -1.26 -5.59 2.54
N TYR A 48 -1.11 -6.05 1.29
CA TYR A 48 -0.23 -7.17 0.95
C TYR A 48 1.26 -6.86 1.20
N LYS A 49 1.63 -5.57 1.22
CA LYS A 49 2.99 -5.08 1.42
C LYS A 49 3.26 -4.61 2.85
N ARG A 50 2.32 -4.84 3.79
CA ARG A 50 2.43 -4.39 5.18
C ARG A 50 3.71 -4.83 5.90
N ARG A 51 4.34 -5.94 5.47
CA ARG A 51 5.61 -6.43 6.03
C ARG A 51 6.80 -5.50 5.75
N PHE A 52 6.71 -4.66 4.71
CA PHE A 52 7.78 -3.73 4.30
C PHE A 52 7.54 -2.30 4.81
N ILE A 53 6.41 -2.04 5.47
CA ILE A 53 6.04 -0.71 5.95
C ILE A 53 6.04 -0.77 7.47
N ASP A 54 7.02 -0.09 8.09
CA ASP A 54 7.07 -0.01 9.54
C ASP A 54 5.78 0.63 10.08
N GLN A 55 5.25 0.04 11.16
CA GLN A 55 4.01 0.49 11.79
C GLN A 55 2.84 0.70 10.81
N PHE A 56 2.68 -0.18 9.80
CA PHE A 56 1.64 -0.07 8.77
C PHE A 56 0.25 0.28 9.32
N ALA A 57 -0.17 -0.35 10.42
CA ALA A 57 -1.47 -0.08 11.04
C ALA A 57 -1.62 1.39 11.50
N LYS A 58 -0.56 1.99 12.03
CA LYS A 58 -0.54 3.41 12.46
C LYS A 58 -0.62 4.34 11.26
N VAL A 59 0.09 4.02 10.17
CA VAL A 59 0.08 4.81 8.92
C VAL A 59 -1.27 4.69 8.20
N ALA A 60 -1.88 3.50 8.20
CA ALA A 60 -3.16 3.25 7.55
C ALA A 60 -4.39 3.67 8.39
N ALA A 61 -4.23 3.95 9.68
CA ALA A 61 -5.31 4.37 10.57
C ALA A 61 -6.14 5.56 10.05
N PRO A 62 -5.56 6.69 9.59
CA PRO A 62 -6.35 7.79 9.03
C PRO A 62 -7.12 7.37 7.77
N LEU A 63 -6.55 6.50 6.93
CA LEU A 63 -7.24 5.97 5.75
C LEU A 63 -8.42 5.07 6.13
N HIS A 64 -8.29 4.27 7.18
CA HIS A 64 -9.41 3.49 7.70
C HIS A 64 -10.54 4.37 8.22
N ALA A 65 -10.21 5.47 8.92
CA ALA A 65 -11.19 6.43 9.43
C ALA A 65 -12.03 7.08 8.31
N LEU A 66 -11.42 7.35 7.16
CA LEU A 66 -12.11 7.86 5.97
C LEU A 66 -13.14 6.88 5.38
N THR A 67 -13.12 5.62 5.81
CA THR A 67 -14.02 4.55 5.31
C THR A 67 -15.03 4.06 6.35
N TRP A 68 -15.16 4.77 7.48
CA TRP A 68 -16.11 4.42 8.52
C TRP A 68 -17.56 4.67 8.10
N LYS A 69 -18.45 3.77 8.52
CA LYS A 69 -19.88 3.91 8.24
C LYS A 69 -20.41 5.19 8.91
N ASN A 70 -21.30 5.88 8.21
CA ASN A 70 -21.97 7.11 8.66
C ASN A 70 -21.05 8.32 8.85
N ILE A 71 -19.82 8.29 8.34
CA ILE A 71 -18.95 9.48 8.28
C ILE A 71 -18.85 9.94 6.83
N PRO A 72 -19.21 11.20 6.51
CA PRO A 72 -18.99 11.73 5.18
C PRO A 72 -17.49 11.76 4.88
N PHE A 73 -17.11 11.28 3.70
CA PHE A 73 -15.73 11.33 3.25
C PHE A 73 -15.24 12.77 3.20
N SER A 74 -14.17 13.07 3.93
CA SER A 74 -13.51 14.38 3.93
C SER A 74 -12.01 14.19 3.82
N TRP A 75 -11.47 14.46 2.64
CA TRP A 75 -10.03 14.42 2.40
C TRP A 75 -9.41 15.76 2.84
N SER A 76 -8.71 15.77 3.97
CA SER A 76 -7.98 16.96 4.46
C SER A 76 -6.52 16.87 4.00
N GLU A 77 -5.95 17.97 3.54
CA GLU A 77 -4.58 18.06 2.99
C GLU A 77 -3.53 18.54 4.02
N ASP A 78 -3.82 18.44 5.33
CA ASP A 78 -2.92 18.92 6.40
C ASP A 78 -1.49 18.36 6.30
#